data_AF-A0A351UMD5-F1
#
_entry.id   AF-A0A351UMD5-F1
#
_cell.length_a   1.000
_cell.length_b   1.000
_cell.length_c   1.000
_cell.angle_alpha   90.00
_cell.angle_beta   90.00
_cell.angle_gamma   90.00
#
_symmetry.space_group_name_H-M   'P 1'
#
loop_
_entity.id
_entity.type
_entity.pdbx_description
1 polymer ?
#
loop_
_entity_poly.entity_id
_entity_poly.type
_entity_poly.pdbx_seq_one_letter_code
_entity_poly.pdbx_strand_id
1 'polypeptide(L)'
;MKTIKLFLLAAFASLAAVNATAQGVPDLEGSAEEGSVLFDGANPYARAVSPQATAQDKEDLLAEFKKHVIMDDHGVPAERTAMDAMLARMMESPTAREVAAKFIKADAKVKFSLEEMPGSAVETREGKKTIVGFRGHTLINDNPPSVVLNKLYMQPGVDGAEGTLAHEMLGHALERQLYGGGDDVIYQYNETEEENARLIGWLVSTELKVRPDYETWNYLENPEANNESLKLMCANYSLGLTSDEMKDPASVYKQRLLDADAALTTLSKSKKNMKGWTAIIEHFIGGKHKMEAASFQALREDIGNKERYFPIAEDNLKKIKEALNERLTYFATPEGKKFLAKLAEESESEYFQKKDEAIMERRTRLEGLLRGKTSESFKTPPAVGQVTWEQLQKLWGKESKACATGVLP
;
A
#
# COMPACT_ATOMS: atom_id res chain seq x y z
N MET A 1 18.47 -34.19 -15.24
CA MET A 1 18.45 -33.19 -14.15
C MET A 1 17.20 -32.33 -14.33
N LYS A 2 16.09 -32.80 -13.77
CA LYS A 2 15.41 -32.25 -12.57
C LYS A 2 14.76 -30.89 -12.81
N THR A 3 13.49 -31.02 -13.23
CA THR A 3 12.35 -30.12 -13.20
C THR A 3 12.27 -29.21 -11.98
N ILE A 4 12.03 -27.91 -12.21
CA ILE A 4 11.41 -26.99 -11.26
C ILE A 4 10.18 -26.40 -11.97
N LYS A 5 9.04 -27.07 -11.75
CA LYS A 5 7.69 -26.55 -11.93
C LYS A 5 7.01 -26.77 -10.58
N LEU A 6 6.67 -25.71 -9.85
CA LEU A 6 5.53 -25.57 -8.93
C LEU A 6 5.72 -24.31 -8.08
N PHE A 7 4.59 -23.69 -7.74
CA PHE A 7 4.35 -22.61 -6.75
C PHE A 7 3.91 -21.28 -7.34
N LEU A 8 2.68 -21.29 -7.85
CA LEU A 8 1.78 -20.14 -8.01
C LEU A 8 0.37 -20.71 -8.21
N LEU A 9 -0.16 -21.38 -7.18
CA LEU A 9 -1.53 -21.90 -7.11
C LEU A 9 -1.81 -22.37 -5.68
N ALA A 10 -2.14 -21.42 -4.81
CA ALA A 10 -2.67 -21.69 -3.47
C ALA A 10 -3.56 -20.53 -3.00
N ALA A 11 -4.45 -20.03 -3.87
CA ALA A 11 -5.45 -19.02 -3.51
C ALA A 11 -6.89 -19.36 -3.95
N PHE A 12 -7.16 -20.54 -4.53
CA PHE A 12 -8.51 -20.88 -5.04
C PHE A 12 -8.91 -22.35 -4.86
N ALA A 13 -8.73 -22.92 -3.66
CA ALA A 13 -9.30 -24.23 -3.36
C ALA A 13 -9.66 -24.41 -1.88
N SER A 14 -10.81 -23.87 -1.47
CA SER A 14 -11.52 -24.33 -0.27
C SER A 14 -12.99 -23.93 -0.30
N LEU A 15 -13.76 -24.60 -1.16
CA LEU A 15 -15.21 -24.71 -1.07
C LEU A 15 -15.56 -26.20 -1.06
N ALA A 16 -15.51 -26.84 0.11
CA ALA A 16 -16.29 -28.03 0.46
C ALA A 16 -16.05 -28.44 1.92
N ALA A 17 -17.12 -28.29 2.72
CA ALA A 17 -17.52 -29.11 3.87
C ALA A 17 -16.55 -29.32 5.06
N VAL A 18 -16.91 -28.79 6.24
CA VAL A 18 -17.04 -29.58 7.48
C VAL A 18 -18.09 -28.92 8.40
N ASN A 19 -19.18 -29.65 8.68
CA ASN A 19 -19.98 -29.53 9.90
C ASN A 19 -19.29 -30.37 11.00
N ALA A 20 -19.06 -29.82 12.20
CA ALA A 20 -19.25 -30.49 13.51
C ALA A 20 -18.57 -29.71 14.67
N THR A 21 -19.41 -29.19 15.57
CA THR A 21 -19.30 -29.13 17.04
C THR A 21 -17.94 -28.90 17.72
N ALA A 22 -17.84 -27.79 18.47
CA ALA A 22 -16.99 -27.71 19.67
C ALA A 22 -17.75 -27.00 20.81
N GLN A 23 -17.91 -27.76 21.89
CA GLN A 23 -18.49 -27.38 23.17
C GLN A 23 -17.51 -26.56 24.01
N GLY A 24 -18.06 -25.65 24.82
CA GLY A 24 -17.53 -25.28 26.15
C GLY A 24 -16.34 -24.33 26.17
N VAL A 25 -16.59 -23.02 26.12
CA VAL A 25 -15.67 -22.00 26.66
C VAL A 25 -16.11 -21.69 28.10
N PRO A 26 -15.20 -21.71 29.09
CA PRO A 26 -15.54 -21.38 30.46
C PRO A 26 -15.84 -19.89 30.61
N ASP A 27 -16.82 -19.64 31.49
CA ASP A 27 -17.32 -18.37 31.98
C ASP A 27 -16.20 -17.39 32.38
N LEU A 28 -16.16 -16.25 31.68
CA LEU A 28 -15.23 -15.12 31.88
C LEU A 28 -15.96 -13.87 32.39
N GLU A 29 -17.12 -14.02 33.06
CA GLU A 29 -17.88 -12.88 33.59
C GLU A 29 -17.22 -12.21 34.82
N GLY A 30 -16.17 -12.80 35.40
CA GLY A 30 -15.58 -12.33 36.66
C GLY A 30 -14.55 -11.18 36.60
N SER A 31 -14.11 -10.72 35.42
CA SER A 31 -13.06 -9.68 35.31
C SER A 31 -13.51 -8.37 34.66
N ALA A 32 -14.81 -8.22 34.38
CA ALA A 32 -15.35 -7.03 33.68
C ALA A 32 -15.87 -5.92 34.62
N GLU A 33 -16.02 -6.16 35.93
CA GLU A 33 -16.74 -5.23 36.81
C GLU A 33 -15.89 -4.10 37.43
N GLU A 34 -14.56 -4.18 37.46
CA GLU A 34 -13.73 -3.14 38.13
C GLU A 34 -13.37 -1.92 37.26
N GLY A 35 -13.78 -1.87 35.99
CA GLY A 35 -13.52 -0.74 35.09
C GLY A 35 -14.61 0.33 34.99
N SER A 36 -15.76 0.17 35.67
CA SER A 36 -17.00 0.87 35.31
C SER A 36 -17.27 2.22 36.02
N VAL A 37 -16.35 2.74 36.84
CA VAL A 37 -16.66 3.87 37.76
C VAL A 37 -15.99 5.22 37.39
N LEU A 38 -15.52 5.43 36.15
CA LEU A 38 -14.87 6.71 35.75
C LEU A 38 -15.35 7.32 34.42
N PHE A 39 -16.62 7.12 34.01
CA PHE A 39 -17.04 7.45 32.64
C PHE A 39 -18.40 8.16 32.55
N ASP A 40 -18.34 9.48 32.58
CA ASP A 40 -19.38 10.46 32.36
C ASP A 40 -19.62 10.72 30.85
N GLY A 41 -20.15 9.72 30.14
CA GLY A 41 -20.98 9.87 28.92
C GLY A 41 -20.40 10.52 27.66
N ALA A 42 -19.24 11.18 27.72
CA ALA A 42 -18.45 11.64 26.59
C ALA A 42 -17.45 10.53 26.20
N ASN A 43 -17.15 10.39 24.90
CA ASN A 43 -16.21 9.38 24.37
C ASN A 43 -15.00 9.21 25.32
N PRO A 44 -14.77 8.02 25.91
CA PRO A 44 -13.76 7.82 26.97
C PRO A 44 -12.34 8.21 26.52
N TYR A 45 -12.12 8.28 25.20
CA TYR A 45 -10.84 8.63 24.58
C TYR A 45 -10.78 10.06 24.03
N ALA A 46 -11.78 10.91 24.28
CA ALA A 46 -11.88 12.26 23.70
C ALA A 46 -10.63 13.13 23.95
N ARG A 47 -10.02 12.99 25.14
CA ARG A 47 -8.75 13.66 25.47
C ARG A 47 -7.56 13.08 24.72
N ALA A 48 -7.48 11.76 24.62
CA ALA A 48 -6.38 11.06 23.95
C ALA A 48 -6.38 11.26 22.43
N VAL A 49 -7.54 11.39 21.79
CA VAL A 49 -7.62 11.65 20.33
C VAL A 49 -7.37 13.12 19.97
N SER A 50 -7.31 14.03 20.95
CA SER A 50 -7.08 15.44 20.71
C SER A 50 -5.68 15.73 20.16
N PRO A 51 -5.50 16.77 19.33
CA PRO A 51 -4.17 17.30 18.98
C PRO A 51 -3.37 17.76 20.21
N GLN A 52 -4.03 18.07 21.32
CA GLN A 52 -3.41 18.50 22.59
C GLN A 52 -3.26 17.35 23.62
N ALA A 53 -3.42 16.09 23.20
CA ALA A 53 -3.24 14.93 24.08
C ALA A 53 -1.87 14.97 24.78
N THR A 54 -1.87 14.82 26.11
CA THR A 54 -0.65 14.77 26.92
C THR A 54 0.08 13.44 26.71
N ALA A 55 1.32 13.33 27.19
CA ALA A 55 2.05 12.05 27.16
C ALA A 55 1.27 10.95 27.89
N GLN A 56 0.69 11.26 29.05
CA GLN A 56 -0.12 10.31 29.81
C GLN A 56 -1.36 9.87 29.02
N ASP A 57 -2.08 10.79 28.38
CA ASP A 57 -3.27 10.43 27.58
C ASP A 57 -2.91 9.45 26.44
N LYS A 58 -1.72 9.61 25.84
CA LYS A 58 -1.22 8.72 24.78
C LYS A 58 -0.81 7.35 25.34
N GLU A 59 -0.14 7.34 26.50
CA GLU A 59 0.27 6.12 27.18
C GLU A 59 -0.94 5.29 27.64
N ASP A 60 -1.97 5.93 28.17
CA ASP A 60 -3.21 5.27 28.61
C ASP A 60 -3.95 4.66 27.40
N LEU A 61 -4.08 5.41 26.30
CA LEU A 61 -4.68 4.89 25.07
C LEU A 61 -3.86 3.74 24.47
N LEU A 62 -2.53 3.83 24.48
CA LEU A 62 -1.66 2.74 24.00
C LEU A 62 -1.82 1.49 24.87
N ALA A 63 -1.87 1.64 26.19
CA ALA A 63 -2.04 0.53 27.11
C ALA A 63 -3.38 -0.18 26.88
N GLU A 64 -4.45 0.57 26.67
CA GLU A 64 -5.75 0.01 26.30
C GLU A 64 -5.70 -0.67 24.93
N PHE A 65 -5.17 0.01 23.91
CA PHE A 65 -5.05 -0.53 22.56
C PHE A 65 -4.28 -1.86 22.52
N LYS A 66 -3.21 -1.98 23.31
CA LYS A 66 -2.43 -3.23 23.40
C LYS A 66 -3.22 -4.42 23.92
N LYS A 67 -4.33 -4.24 24.66
CA LYS A 67 -5.22 -5.34 25.04
C LYS A 67 -5.94 -5.97 23.84
N HIS A 68 -5.97 -5.26 22.71
CA HIS A 68 -6.56 -5.71 21.45
C HIS A 68 -5.53 -6.26 20.45
N VAL A 69 -4.23 -6.21 20.79
CA VAL A 69 -3.14 -6.64 19.92
C VAL A 69 -2.46 -7.88 20.50
N ILE A 70 -2.59 -9.00 19.81
CA ILE A 70 -1.87 -10.23 20.12
C ILE A 70 -0.50 -10.15 19.43
N MET A 71 0.56 -9.93 20.20
CA MET A 71 1.92 -9.89 19.65
C MET A 71 2.48 -11.30 19.49
N ASP A 72 2.88 -11.64 18.26
CA ASP A 72 3.74 -12.79 17.96
C ASP A 72 5.16 -12.27 17.70
N ASP A 73 5.95 -12.23 18.77
CA ASP A 73 7.36 -11.85 18.76
C ASP A 73 8.29 -13.05 18.53
N HIS A 74 7.72 -14.23 18.22
CA HIS A 74 8.42 -15.50 18.06
C HIS A 74 9.32 -15.89 19.26
N GLY A 75 9.07 -15.33 20.46
CA GLY A 75 9.93 -15.48 21.62
C GLY A 75 11.26 -14.71 21.54
N VAL A 76 11.38 -13.73 20.64
CA VAL A 76 12.57 -12.90 20.42
C VAL A 76 12.39 -11.53 21.10
N PRO A 77 13.10 -11.23 22.20
CA PRO A 77 12.91 -9.96 22.93
C PRO A 77 13.16 -8.69 22.12
N ALA A 78 14.06 -8.77 21.13
CA ALA A 78 14.32 -7.65 20.22
C ALA A 78 13.13 -7.36 19.30
N GLU A 79 12.40 -8.39 18.85
CA GLU A 79 11.19 -8.23 18.05
C GLU A 79 10.09 -7.59 18.90
N ARG A 80 9.89 -8.10 20.12
CA ARG A 80 8.94 -7.51 21.07
C ARG A 80 9.19 -6.02 21.30
N THR A 81 10.44 -5.67 21.56
CA THR A 81 10.86 -4.27 21.78
C THR A 81 10.59 -3.41 20.55
N ALA A 82 10.88 -3.93 19.35
CA ALA A 82 10.62 -3.22 18.11
C ALA A 82 9.11 -3.02 17.87
N MET A 83 8.30 -4.05 18.07
CA MET A 83 6.84 -3.99 17.92
C MET A 83 6.20 -3.03 18.93
N ASP A 84 6.62 -3.08 20.20
CA ASP A 84 6.18 -2.16 21.24
C ASP A 84 6.54 -0.71 20.89
N ALA A 85 7.75 -0.48 20.34
CA ALA A 85 8.20 0.84 19.91
C ALA A 85 7.43 1.36 18.68
N MET A 86 7.12 0.49 17.70
CA MET A 86 6.31 0.84 16.54
C MET A 86 4.91 1.28 16.95
N LEU A 87 4.24 0.53 17.84
CA LEU A 87 2.92 0.89 18.35
C LEU A 87 2.95 2.21 19.15
N ALA A 88 3.96 2.38 20.00
CA ALA A 88 4.12 3.62 20.76
C ALA A 88 4.34 4.83 19.85
N ARG A 89 5.23 4.70 18.86
CA ARG A 89 5.51 5.77 17.90
C ARG A 89 4.32 6.07 17.01
N MET A 90 3.56 5.06 16.60
CA MET A 90 2.31 5.23 15.87
C MET A 90 1.32 6.09 16.68
N MET A 91 1.19 5.89 17.99
CA MET A 91 0.31 6.70 18.85
C MET A 91 0.72 8.18 18.98
N GLU A 92 1.89 8.59 18.50
CA GLU A 92 2.24 10.02 18.41
C GLU A 92 1.44 10.76 17.33
N SER A 93 0.89 10.04 16.34
CA SER A 93 0.00 10.57 15.31
C SER A 93 -1.44 10.78 15.84
N PRO A 94 -2.03 11.99 15.72
CA PRO A 94 -3.45 12.21 15.99
C PRO A 94 -4.36 11.26 15.22
N THR A 95 -4.06 10.98 13.95
CA THR A 95 -4.84 10.06 13.11
C THR A 95 -4.81 8.64 13.68
N ALA A 96 -3.63 8.14 14.07
CA ALA A 96 -3.53 6.83 14.68
C ALA A 96 -4.34 6.72 15.98
N ARG A 97 -4.29 7.74 16.84
CA ARG A 97 -5.06 7.73 18.09
C ARG A 97 -6.56 7.72 17.86
N GLU A 98 -7.04 8.52 16.91
CA GLU A 98 -8.45 8.56 16.52
C GLU A 98 -8.95 7.19 16.04
N VAL A 99 -8.18 6.54 15.16
CA VAL A 99 -8.56 5.25 14.61
C VAL A 99 -8.35 4.11 15.60
N ALA A 100 -7.34 4.18 16.48
CA ALA A 100 -7.17 3.23 17.58
C ALA A 100 -8.33 3.30 18.59
N ALA A 101 -8.85 4.48 18.89
CA ALA A 101 -10.07 4.62 19.70
C ALA A 101 -11.30 3.97 19.04
N LYS A 102 -11.42 4.07 17.70
CA LYS A 102 -12.44 3.34 16.93
C LYS A 102 -12.24 1.83 17.01
N PHE A 103 -10.99 1.37 16.93
CA PHE A 103 -10.60 -0.04 17.06
C PHE A 103 -11.01 -0.63 18.41
N ILE A 104 -10.68 0.06 19.50
CA ILE A 104 -11.05 -0.33 20.86
C ILE A 104 -12.58 -0.33 21.03
N LYS A 105 -13.25 0.72 20.54
CA LYS A 105 -14.71 0.83 20.62
C LYS A 105 -15.44 -0.30 19.88
N ALA A 106 -14.87 -0.77 18.77
CA ALA A 106 -15.41 -1.90 18.00
C ALA A 106 -15.08 -3.27 18.63
N ASP A 107 -14.34 -3.31 19.74
CA ASP A 107 -13.71 -4.51 20.29
C ASP A 107 -12.94 -5.34 19.25
N ALA A 108 -12.40 -4.66 18.24
CA ALA A 108 -11.61 -5.31 17.20
C ALA A 108 -10.35 -5.93 17.82
N LYS A 109 -9.84 -7.02 17.23
CA LYS A 109 -8.61 -7.70 17.65
C LYS A 109 -7.69 -7.90 16.45
N VAL A 110 -6.39 -8.04 16.68
CA VAL A 110 -5.41 -8.28 15.61
C VAL A 110 -4.23 -9.10 16.13
N LYS A 111 -3.68 -10.00 15.31
CA LYS A 111 -2.36 -10.57 15.53
C LYS A 111 -1.32 -9.72 14.82
N PHE A 112 -0.23 -9.38 15.49
CA PHE A 112 0.85 -8.61 14.90
C PHE A 112 2.15 -9.41 14.97
N SER A 113 2.82 -9.59 13.84
CA SER A 113 4.14 -10.25 13.76
C SER A 113 5.11 -9.45 12.87
N LEU A 114 6.40 -9.71 13.07
CA LEU A 114 7.46 -9.31 12.13
C LEU A 114 7.98 -10.54 11.41
N GLU A 115 8.01 -10.55 10.08
CA GLU A 115 8.47 -11.71 9.29
C GLU A 115 9.47 -11.32 8.19
N GLU A 116 10.30 -12.29 7.80
CA GLU A 116 11.13 -12.16 6.60
C GLU A 116 10.21 -12.22 5.37
N MET A 117 10.24 -11.19 4.52
CA MET A 117 9.46 -11.16 3.29
C MET A 117 10.37 -11.37 2.08
N PRO A 118 10.32 -12.55 1.41
CA PRO A 118 11.14 -12.83 0.24
C PRO A 118 10.92 -11.80 -0.87
N GLY A 119 12.02 -11.41 -1.53
CA GLY A 119 11.98 -10.40 -2.60
C GLY A 119 12.04 -8.96 -2.11
N SER A 120 12.10 -8.73 -0.80
CA SER A 120 12.35 -7.42 -0.22
C SER A 120 13.81 -7.21 0.13
N ALA A 121 14.27 -5.96 0.07
CA ALA A 121 15.63 -5.57 0.44
C ALA A 121 15.65 -4.14 1.01
N VAL A 122 16.75 -3.78 1.66
CA VAL A 122 17.02 -2.39 2.05
C VAL A 122 17.91 -1.74 0.99
N GLU A 123 17.43 -0.65 0.41
CA GLU A 123 18.20 0.19 -0.52
C GLU A 123 18.42 1.57 0.08
N THR A 124 19.57 2.17 -0.18
CA THR A 124 19.79 3.59 0.10
C THR A 124 19.25 4.41 -1.07
N ARG A 125 18.12 5.08 -0.88
CA ARG A 125 17.57 6.03 -1.84
C ARG A 125 17.71 7.42 -1.28
N GLU A 126 18.38 8.30 -2.02
CA GLU A 126 18.55 9.69 -1.63
C GLU A 126 19.17 9.84 -0.21
N GLY A 127 20.15 9.00 0.10
CA GLY A 127 20.84 9.01 1.40
C GLY A 127 20.07 8.42 2.58
N LYS A 128 18.84 7.92 2.36
CA LYS A 128 18.03 7.23 3.37
C LYS A 128 17.87 5.76 3.04
N LYS A 129 17.92 4.91 4.07
CA LYS A 129 17.64 3.48 3.89
C LYS A 129 16.13 3.28 3.87
N THR A 130 15.64 2.66 2.82
CA THR A 130 14.22 2.34 2.64
C THR A 130 14.05 0.90 2.22
N ILE A 131 12.93 0.29 2.59
CA ILE A 131 12.58 -1.04 2.15
C ILE A 131 11.98 -0.95 0.75
N VAL A 132 12.55 -1.77 -0.15
CA VAL A 132 12.01 -2.03 -1.48
C VAL A 132 11.42 -3.43 -1.51
N GLY A 133 10.33 -3.61 -2.25
CA GLY A 133 9.52 -4.83 -2.22
C GLY A 133 8.38 -4.76 -1.22
N PHE A 134 8.00 -5.90 -0.64
CA PHE A 134 6.92 -6.02 0.34
C PHE A 134 7.33 -5.42 1.69
N ARG A 135 6.49 -4.53 2.22
CA ARG A 135 6.69 -3.81 3.49
C ARG A 135 5.81 -4.37 4.60
N GLY A 136 4.57 -4.69 4.27
CA GLY A 136 3.56 -5.25 5.16
C GLY A 136 2.46 -5.93 4.35
N HIS A 137 1.64 -6.71 5.02
CA HIS A 137 0.34 -7.14 4.52
C HIS A 137 -0.57 -7.56 5.69
N THR A 138 -1.87 -7.62 5.42
CA THR A 138 -2.88 -8.11 6.36
C THR A 138 -3.58 -9.35 5.81
N LEU A 139 -3.55 -10.44 6.58
CA LEU A 139 -4.34 -11.63 6.36
C LEU A 139 -5.75 -11.41 6.92
N ILE A 140 -6.59 -10.72 6.16
CA ILE A 140 -7.96 -10.32 6.56
C ILE A 140 -8.92 -11.50 6.79
N ASN A 141 -8.57 -12.70 6.34
CA ASN A 141 -9.40 -13.90 6.51
C ASN A 141 -9.07 -14.68 7.80
N ASP A 142 -7.98 -14.32 8.49
CA ASP A 142 -7.69 -14.88 9.80
C ASP A 142 -8.68 -14.34 10.85
N ASN A 143 -8.91 -15.11 11.90
CA ASN A 143 -9.72 -14.68 13.05
C ASN A 143 -8.92 -14.77 14.36
N PRO A 144 -8.51 -13.63 14.96
CA PRO A 144 -8.58 -12.28 14.38
C PRO A 144 -7.63 -12.11 13.18
N PRO A 145 -7.80 -11.05 12.35
CA PRO A 145 -6.89 -10.75 11.25
C PRO A 145 -5.42 -10.68 11.69
N SER A 146 -4.51 -11.12 10.83
CA SER A 146 -3.07 -11.11 11.11
C SER A 146 -2.35 -10.04 10.28
N VAL A 147 -1.74 -9.07 10.94
CA VAL A 147 -0.87 -8.05 10.35
C VAL A 147 0.57 -8.52 10.45
N VAL A 148 1.23 -8.62 9.29
CA VAL A 148 2.63 -9.02 9.19
C VAL A 148 3.42 -7.87 8.61
N LEU A 149 4.44 -7.37 9.33
CA LEU A 149 5.38 -6.39 8.80
C LEU A 149 6.74 -7.00 8.52
N ASN A 150 7.49 -6.39 7.62
CA ASN A 150 8.80 -6.89 7.23
C ASN A 150 9.85 -6.70 8.35
N LYS A 151 10.57 -7.76 8.74
CA LYS A 151 11.69 -7.71 9.71
C LYS A 151 12.78 -6.70 9.33
N LEU A 152 12.90 -6.34 8.04
CA LEU A 152 13.83 -5.30 7.59
C LEU A 152 13.62 -3.94 8.29
N TYR A 153 12.43 -3.66 8.83
CA TYR A 153 12.17 -2.45 9.62
C TYR A 153 12.99 -2.39 10.92
N MET A 154 13.50 -3.52 11.41
CA MET A 154 14.37 -3.57 12.58
C MET A 154 15.81 -3.14 12.29
N GLN A 155 16.17 -2.95 11.01
CA GLN A 155 17.54 -2.60 10.66
C GLN A 155 17.87 -1.13 10.99
N PRO A 156 19.08 -0.85 11.53
CA PRO A 156 19.47 0.52 11.86
C PRO A 156 19.43 1.48 10.68
N GLY A 157 18.68 2.57 10.86
CA GLY A 157 18.57 3.68 9.92
C GLY A 157 17.56 3.47 8.79
N VAL A 158 16.83 2.35 8.77
CA VAL A 158 15.67 2.17 7.89
C VAL A 158 14.54 3.08 8.36
N ASP A 159 13.81 3.69 7.40
CA ASP A 159 12.62 4.50 7.70
C ASP A 159 11.62 3.71 8.57
N GLY A 160 10.95 4.42 9.48
CA GLY A 160 10.05 3.81 10.46
C GLY A 160 8.86 3.07 9.82
N ALA A 161 8.36 2.06 10.54
CA ALA A 161 7.29 1.18 10.08
C ALA A 161 5.89 1.74 10.33
N GLU A 162 5.74 2.88 11.00
CA GLU A 162 4.49 3.30 11.62
C GLU A 162 3.38 3.59 10.61
N GLY A 163 3.74 4.17 9.46
CA GLY A 163 2.81 4.37 8.35
C GLY A 163 2.28 3.06 7.79
N THR A 164 3.17 2.10 7.56
CA THR A 164 2.80 0.76 7.08
C THR A 164 1.99 0.01 8.15
N LEU A 165 2.40 0.06 9.41
CA LEU A 165 1.65 -0.53 10.52
C LEU A 165 0.24 0.03 10.60
N ALA A 166 0.08 1.35 10.49
CA ALA A 166 -1.23 1.99 10.52
C ALA A 166 -2.09 1.61 9.31
N HIS A 167 -1.51 1.54 8.12
CA HIS A 167 -2.19 1.07 6.91
C HIS A 167 -2.75 -0.36 7.10
N GLU A 168 -1.91 -1.28 7.55
CA GLU A 168 -2.30 -2.68 7.75
C GLU A 168 -3.27 -2.87 8.94
N MET A 169 -2.92 -2.32 10.11
CA MET A 169 -3.63 -2.58 11.37
C MET A 169 -4.87 -1.70 11.53
N LEU A 170 -4.76 -0.40 11.27
CA LEU A 170 -5.84 0.56 11.48
C LEU A 170 -6.68 0.78 10.22
N GLY A 171 -6.14 0.45 9.04
CA GLY A 171 -6.87 0.31 7.79
C GLY A 171 -7.48 -1.09 7.67
N HIS A 172 -6.73 -2.02 7.09
CA HIS A 172 -7.27 -3.34 6.67
C HIS A 172 -7.87 -4.16 7.82
N ALA A 173 -7.12 -4.38 8.91
CA ALA A 173 -7.57 -5.26 9.98
C ALA A 173 -8.81 -4.73 10.73
N LEU A 174 -8.89 -3.41 10.94
CA LEU A 174 -10.08 -2.77 11.52
C LEU A 174 -11.26 -2.85 10.55
N GLU A 175 -11.04 -2.44 9.30
CA GLU A 175 -12.10 -2.34 8.30
C GLU A 175 -12.80 -3.68 8.10
N ARG A 176 -12.02 -4.77 8.06
CA ARG A 176 -12.54 -6.12 7.96
C ARG A 176 -13.52 -6.47 9.08
N GLN A 177 -13.22 -6.05 10.30
CA GLN A 177 -14.05 -6.32 11.48
C GLN A 177 -15.27 -5.39 11.56
N LEU A 178 -15.13 -4.14 11.11
CA LEU A 178 -16.26 -3.21 11.00
C LEU A 178 -17.28 -3.63 9.96
N TYR A 179 -16.85 -4.30 8.88
CA TYR A 179 -17.76 -4.89 7.91
C TYR A 179 -18.60 -6.03 8.50
N GLY A 180 -18.22 -6.57 9.67
CA GLY A 180 -19.14 -7.29 10.56
C GLY A 180 -19.70 -8.61 10.03
N GLY A 181 -19.02 -9.26 9.07
CA GLY A 181 -19.49 -10.53 8.49
C GLY A 181 -20.56 -10.37 7.40
N GLY A 182 -20.58 -9.23 6.70
CA GLY A 182 -21.24 -9.13 5.38
C GLY A 182 -20.69 -10.15 4.39
N ASP A 183 -21.16 -10.16 3.14
CA ASP A 183 -20.67 -11.14 2.17
C ASP A 183 -19.17 -10.92 1.92
N ASP A 184 -18.34 -11.79 2.50
CA ASP A 184 -16.88 -11.78 2.39
C ASP A 184 -16.43 -11.69 0.93
N VAL A 185 -17.22 -12.24 0.02
CA VAL A 185 -16.94 -12.17 -1.41
C VAL A 185 -17.09 -10.74 -1.92
N ILE A 186 -18.07 -9.97 -1.47
CA ILE A 186 -18.29 -8.57 -1.92
C ILE A 186 -17.24 -7.63 -1.35
N TYR A 187 -16.88 -7.81 -0.08
CA TYR A 187 -15.82 -7.02 0.55
C TYR A 187 -14.50 -7.07 -0.24
N GLN A 188 -14.15 -8.23 -0.80
CA GLN A 188 -12.93 -8.39 -1.61
C GLN A 188 -12.91 -7.58 -2.92
N TYR A 189 -14.07 -7.12 -3.41
CA TYR A 189 -14.13 -6.23 -4.58
C TYR A 189 -14.13 -4.76 -4.20
N ASN A 190 -14.01 -4.42 -2.93
CA ASN A 190 -14.16 -3.05 -2.48
C ASN A 190 -12.82 -2.28 -2.53
N GLU A 191 -12.56 -1.56 -3.61
CA GLU A 191 -11.30 -0.80 -3.78
C GLU A 191 -11.13 0.31 -2.75
N THR A 192 -12.22 0.92 -2.30
CA THR A 192 -12.16 2.06 -1.38
C THR A 192 -11.60 1.66 0.00
N GLU A 193 -11.47 0.36 0.27
CA GLU A 193 -10.79 -0.14 1.47
C GLU A 193 -9.27 0.10 1.44
N GLU A 194 -8.61 -0.23 0.33
CA GLU A 194 -7.19 0.03 0.11
C GLU A 194 -6.89 1.54 0.13
N GLU A 195 -7.71 2.35 -0.56
CA GLU A 195 -7.55 3.81 -0.55
C GLU A 195 -7.65 4.38 0.86
N ASN A 196 -8.62 3.89 1.63
CA ASN A 196 -8.78 4.30 3.02
C ASN A 196 -7.57 3.90 3.89
N ALA A 197 -7.09 2.66 3.77
CA ALA A 197 -5.91 2.17 4.48
C ALA A 197 -4.66 3.00 4.13
N ARG A 198 -4.47 3.33 2.85
CA ARG A 198 -3.38 4.21 2.38
C ARG A 198 -3.45 5.59 2.99
N LEU A 199 -4.62 6.23 2.97
CA LEU A 199 -4.82 7.55 3.56
C LEU A 199 -4.49 7.54 5.06
N ILE A 200 -4.87 6.49 5.80
CA ILE A 200 -4.47 6.32 7.20
C ILE A 200 -2.94 6.25 7.33
N GLY A 201 -2.29 5.37 6.55
CA GLY A 201 -0.83 5.22 6.60
C GLY A 201 -0.06 6.49 6.21
N TRP A 202 -0.51 7.22 5.18
CA TRP A 202 0.08 8.47 4.73
C TRP A 202 -0.12 9.61 5.72
N LEU A 203 -1.31 9.72 6.33
CA LEU A 203 -1.59 10.69 7.40
C LEU A 203 -0.67 10.43 8.60
N VAL A 204 -0.61 9.19 9.08
CA VAL A 204 0.27 8.81 10.20
C VAL A 204 1.72 9.16 9.88
N SER A 205 2.22 8.76 8.72
CA SER A 205 3.58 9.08 8.28
C SER A 205 3.84 10.59 8.25
N THR A 206 2.93 11.36 7.66
CA THR A 206 3.05 12.82 7.49
C THR A 206 3.00 13.55 8.84
N GLU A 207 2.12 13.12 9.75
CA GLU A 207 2.00 13.68 11.10
C GLU A 207 3.28 13.42 11.92
N LEU A 208 3.89 12.24 11.75
CA LEU A 208 5.17 11.86 12.36
C LEU A 208 6.40 12.47 11.68
N LYS A 209 6.21 13.32 10.67
CA LYS A 209 7.26 13.99 9.88
C LYS A 209 8.15 13.00 9.12
N VAL A 210 7.63 11.81 8.83
CA VAL A 210 8.23 10.91 7.84
C VAL A 210 8.04 11.54 6.47
N ARG A 211 9.06 11.40 5.61
CA ARG A 211 9.01 11.94 4.25
C ARG A 211 7.91 11.21 3.47
N PRO A 212 6.94 11.92 2.86
CA PRO A 212 5.96 11.29 1.99
C PRO A 212 6.64 10.64 0.78
N ASP A 213 6.19 9.45 0.42
CA ASP A 213 6.68 8.73 -0.74
C ASP A 213 6.06 9.25 -2.04
N TYR A 214 6.55 8.73 -3.18
CA TYR A 214 6.09 9.16 -4.50
C TYR A 214 4.59 8.91 -4.72
N GLU A 215 4.07 7.82 -4.15
CA GLU A 215 2.67 7.45 -4.27
C GLU A 215 1.75 8.45 -3.55
N THR A 216 2.15 8.91 -2.37
CA THR A 216 1.46 10.00 -1.66
C THR A 216 1.33 11.25 -2.54
N TRP A 217 2.40 11.63 -3.25
CA TRP A 217 2.39 12.81 -4.12
C TRP A 217 1.54 12.63 -5.37
N ASN A 218 1.65 11.47 -6.03
CA ASN A 218 0.82 11.16 -7.20
C ASN A 218 -0.66 11.20 -6.85
N TYR A 219 -1.01 10.62 -5.70
CA TYR A 219 -2.37 10.63 -5.20
C TYR A 219 -2.87 12.06 -4.94
N LEU A 220 -2.07 12.93 -4.31
CA LEU A 220 -2.48 14.32 -4.08
C LEU A 220 -2.54 15.18 -5.35
N GLU A 221 -1.77 14.84 -6.38
CA GLU A 221 -1.82 15.53 -7.67
C GLU A 221 -3.09 15.17 -8.45
N ASN A 222 -3.42 13.87 -8.49
CA ASN A 222 -4.60 13.35 -9.17
C ASN A 222 -5.01 12.00 -8.56
N PRO A 223 -5.91 11.99 -7.56
CA PRO A 223 -6.33 10.78 -6.87
C PRO A 223 -6.90 9.73 -7.82
N GLU A 224 -7.73 10.15 -8.76
CA GLU A 224 -8.40 9.28 -9.72
C GLU A 224 -7.37 8.61 -10.64
N ALA A 225 -6.45 9.38 -11.23
CA ALA A 225 -5.41 8.82 -12.09
C ALA A 225 -4.43 7.92 -11.31
N ASN A 226 -4.16 8.24 -10.03
CA ASN A 226 -3.36 7.37 -9.18
C ASN A 226 -4.05 6.02 -8.97
N ASN A 227 -5.33 6.01 -8.57
CA ASN A 227 -6.11 4.79 -8.37
C ASN A 227 -6.21 3.96 -9.68
N GLU A 228 -6.46 4.61 -10.82
CA GLU A 228 -6.46 3.93 -12.13
C GLU A 228 -5.11 3.28 -12.46
N SER A 229 -3.99 3.90 -12.05
CA SER A 229 -2.67 3.30 -12.26
C SER A 229 -2.44 2.05 -11.40
N LEU A 230 -3.03 1.98 -10.20
CA LEU A 230 -2.94 0.80 -9.32
C LEU A 230 -3.68 -0.40 -9.90
N LYS A 231 -4.81 -0.16 -10.59
CA LYS A 231 -5.59 -1.19 -11.30
C LYS A 231 -4.79 -1.89 -12.39
N LEU A 232 -3.66 -1.31 -12.82
CA LEU A 232 -2.73 -1.89 -13.79
C LEU A 232 -1.52 -2.59 -13.15
N MET A 233 -1.41 -2.60 -11.81
CA MET A 233 -0.25 -3.18 -11.11
C MET A 233 -0.39 -4.69 -10.88
N CYS A 234 -1.56 -5.18 -10.48
CA CYS A 234 -1.81 -6.61 -10.27
C CYS A 234 -3.30 -6.97 -10.41
N ALA A 235 -3.58 -8.28 -10.52
CA ALA A 235 -4.95 -8.79 -10.69
C ALA A 235 -5.90 -8.40 -9.54
N ASN A 236 -5.40 -8.39 -8.30
CA ASN A 236 -6.21 -8.03 -7.13
C ASN A 236 -6.76 -6.60 -7.25
N TYR A 237 -5.88 -5.61 -7.48
CA TYR A 237 -6.31 -4.22 -7.66
C TYR A 237 -7.17 -4.05 -8.93
N SER A 238 -6.89 -4.78 -10.00
CA SER A 238 -7.69 -4.69 -11.24
C SER A 238 -9.13 -5.17 -11.08
N LEU A 239 -9.43 -5.99 -10.06
CA LEU A 239 -10.77 -6.46 -9.75
C LEU A 239 -11.48 -5.57 -8.72
N GLY A 240 -10.75 -4.74 -7.97
CA GLY A 240 -11.33 -3.78 -7.04
C GLY A 240 -12.26 -2.77 -7.74
N LEU A 241 -13.37 -2.43 -7.11
CA LEU A 241 -14.41 -1.55 -7.59
C LEU A 241 -14.67 -0.48 -6.53
N THR A 242 -14.87 0.76 -6.98
CA THR A 242 -15.51 1.79 -6.16
C THR A 242 -17.00 1.49 -5.99
N SER A 243 -17.65 2.15 -5.03
CA SER A 243 -19.10 2.06 -4.81
C SER A 243 -19.87 2.34 -6.12
N ASP A 244 -19.47 3.36 -6.89
CA ASP A 244 -20.11 3.65 -8.17
C ASP A 244 -19.83 2.60 -9.26
N GLU A 245 -18.62 2.04 -9.30
CA GLU A 245 -18.26 0.99 -10.26
C GLU A 245 -19.00 -0.33 -9.98
N MET A 246 -19.36 -0.61 -8.73
CA MET A 246 -20.16 -1.80 -8.35
C MET A 246 -21.56 -1.84 -8.99
N LYS A 247 -22.07 -0.70 -9.48
CA LYS A 247 -23.38 -0.60 -10.16
C LYS A 247 -23.35 -1.19 -11.58
N ASP A 248 -22.21 -1.08 -12.27
CA ASP A 248 -21.98 -1.68 -13.59
C ASP A 248 -20.52 -2.15 -13.77
N PRO A 249 -20.09 -3.19 -13.03
CA PRO A 249 -18.71 -3.63 -13.03
C PRO A 249 -18.32 -4.30 -14.35
N ALA A 250 -19.30 -4.80 -15.12
CA ALA A 250 -19.03 -5.42 -16.41
C ALA A 250 -18.53 -4.40 -17.45
N SER A 251 -19.08 -3.18 -17.45
CA SER A 251 -18.57 -2.09 -18.29
C SER A 251 -17.16 -1.66 -17.87
N VAL A 252 -16.95 -1.49 -16.57
CA VAL A 252 -15.67 -1.11 -15.97
C VAL A 252 -14.57 -2.11 -16.32
N TYR A 253 -14.80 -3.41 -16.14
CA TYR A 253 -13.80 -4.44 -16.46
C TYR A 253 -13.48 -4.54 -17.96
N LYS A 254 -14.44 -4.25 -18.85
CA LYS A 254 -14.16 -4.17 -20.29
C LYS A 254 -13.24 -3.00 -20.62
N GLN A 255 -13.43 -1.86 -19.98
CA GLN A 255 -12.54 -0.71 -20.16
C GLN A 255 -11.12 -1.05 -19.66
N ARG A 256 -11.00 -1.64 -18.46
CA ARG A 256 -9.71 -2.05 -17.90
C ARG A 256 -8.97 -3.08 -18.75
N LEU A 257 -9.68 -3.95 -19.48
CA LEU A 257 -9.06 -4.83 -20.48
C LEU A 257 -8.39 -4.04 -21.60
N LEU A 258 -9.05 -3.00 -22.12
CA LEU A 258 -8.48 -2.11 -23.14
C LEU A 258 -7.28 -1.34 -22.59
N ASP A 259 -7.36 -0.87 -21.35
CA ASP A 259 -6.27 -0.15 -20.69
C ASP A 259 -5.05 -1.05 -20.45
N ALA A 260 -5.27 -2.32 -20.05
CA ALA A 260 -4.21 -3.30 -19.92
C ALA A 260 -3.53 -3.61 -21.28
N ASP A 261 -4.29 -3.66 -22.38
CA ASP A 261 -3.74 -3.81 -23.73
C ASP A 261 -2.92 -2.60 -24.19
N ALA A 262 -3.42 -1.39 -23.90
CA ALA A 262 -2.69 -0.15 -24.15
C ALA A 262 -1.41 -0.07 -23.30
N ALA A 263 -1.46 -0.50 -22.04
CA ALA A 263 -0.31 -0.57 -21.14
C ALA A 263 0.75 -1.56 -21.63
N LEU A 264 0.35 -2.76 -22.08
CA LEU A 264 1.27 -3.73 -22.70
C LEU A 264 1.99 -3.16 -23.92
N THR A 265 1.25 -2.45 -24.77
CA THR A 265 1.81 -1.78 -25.95
C THR A 265 2.81 -0.69 -25.54
N THR A 266 2.47 0.09 -24.52
CA THR A 266 3.33 1.15 -23.99
C THR A 266 4.58 0.59 -23.32
N LEU A 267 4.47 -0.52 -22.58
CA LEU A 267 5.57 -1.19 -21.91
C LEU A 267 6.67 -1.61 -22.90
N SER A 268 6.29 -2.14 -24.06
CA SER A 268 7.22 -2.50 -25.13
C SER A 268 7.98 -1.28 -25.67
N LYS A 269 7.28 -0.14 -25.87
CA LYS A 269 7.90 1.12 -26.27
C LYS A 269 8.85 1.64 -25.19
N SER A 270 8.44 1.61 -23.92
CA SER A 270 9.27 1.99 -22.78
C SER A 270 10.54 1.16 -22.68
N LYS A 271 10.44 -0.16 -22.89
CA LYS A 271 11.60 -1.07 -22.94
C LYS A 271 12.58 -0.70 -24.06
N LYS A 272 12.08 -0.37 -25.25
CA LYS A 272 12.92 0.11 -26.36
C LYS A 272 13.57 1.47 -26.03
N ASN A 273 12.82 2.38 -25.42
CA ASN A 273 13.32 3.69 -25.03
C ASN A 273 14.43 3.60 -23.98
N MET A 274 14.30 2.73 -22.97
CA MET A 274 15.34 2.52 -21.96
C MET A 274 16.65 1.98 -22.55
N LYS A 275 16.57 1.08 -23.55
CA LYS A 275 17.75 0.65 -24.32
C LYS A 275 18.39 1.81 -25.09
N GLY A 276 17.57 2.69 -25.66
CA GLY A 276 18.03 3.92 -26.31
C GLY A 276 18.80 4.83 -25.35
N TRP A 277 18.27 5.07 -24.16
CA TRP A 277 18.94 5.86 -23.12
C TRP A 277 20.25 5.25 -22.66
N THR A 278 20.32 3.93 -22.53
CA THR A 278 21.58 3.22 -22.23
C THR A 278 22.63 3.49 -23.31
N ALA A 279 22.28 3.38 -24.58
CA ALA A 279 23.20 3.65 -25.69
C ALA A 279 23.65 5.13 -25.71
N ILE A 280 22.76 6.06 -25.38
CA ILE A 280 23.11 7.49 -25.27
C ILE A 280 24.12 7.71 -24.13
N ILE A 281 23.93 7.10 -22.97
CA ILE A 281 24.88 7.19 -21.85
C ILE A 281 26.25 6.64 -22.27
N GLU A 282 26.29 5.46 -22.89
CA GLU A 282 27.54 4.85 -23.36
C GLU A 282 28.25 5.69 -24.44
N HIS A 283 27.49 6.42 -25.27
CA HIS A 283 28.06 7.38 -26.22
C HIS A 283 28.80 8.53 -25.51
N PHE A 284 28.23 9.08 -24.43
CA PHE A 284 28.91 10.13 -23.65
C PHE A 284 30.14 9.63 -22.89
N ILE A 285 30.13 8.37 -22.44
CA ILE A 285 31.27 7.76 -21.74
C ILE A 285 32.39 7.36 -22.72
N GLY A 286 32.09 6.45 -23.64
CA GLY A 286 33.10 5.83 -24.51
C GLY A 286 33.39 6.59 -25.80
N GLY A 287 32.48 7.45 -26.25
CA GLY A 287 32.54 8.16 -27.52
C GLY A 287 33.47 9.38 -27.50
N LYS A 288 33.01 10.48 -28.14
CA LYS A 288 33.79 11.71 -28.30
C LYS A 288 33.91 12.53 -27.01
N HIS A 289 32.94 12.41 -26.12
CA HIS A 289 32.82 13.29 -24.94
C HIS A 289 33.68 12.85 -23.75
N LYS A 290 34.09 11.56 -23.72
CA LYS A 290 34.98 11.00 -22.69
C LYS A 290 34.57 11.38 -21.26
N MET A 291 33.26 11.41 -20.98
CA MET A 291 32.76 11.73 -19.66
C MET A 291 33.01 10.57 -18.70
N GLU A 292 33.25 10.89 -17.43
CA GLU A 292 33.48 9.88 -16.39
C GLU A 292 32.26 8.97 -16.23
N ALA A 293 32.47 7.65 -16.32
CA ALA A 293 31.39 6.66 -16.19
C ALA A 293 30.66 6.77 -14.84
N ALA A 294 31.40 7.10 -13.78
CA ALA A 294 30.87 7.32 -12.44
C ALA A 294 29.79 8.41 -12.40
N SER A 295 29.87 9.43 -13.27
CA SER A 295 28.87 10.50 -13.34
C SER A 295 27.49 10.05 -13.83
N PHE A 296 27.38 8.88 -14.45
CA PHE A 296 26.11 8.32 -14.95
C PHE A 296 25.59 7.17 -14.09
N GLN A 297 26.23 6.86 -12.96
CA GLN A 297 25.90 5.69 -12.16
C GLN A 297 24.42 5.69 -11.73
N ALA A 298 23.92 6.79 -11.19
CA ALA A 298 22.52 6.88 -10.74
C ALA A 298 21.52 6.64 -11.89
N LEU A 299 21.81 7.12 -13.10
CA LEU A 299 20.97 6.91 -14.27
C LEU A 299 21.02 5.45 -14.76
N ARG A 300 22.19 4.82 -14.72
CA ARG A 300 22.35 3.40 -15.07
C ARG A 300 21.62 2.50 -14.07
N GLU A 301 21.68 2.83 -12.79
CA GLU A 301 20.94 2.13 -11.74
C GLU A 301 19.42 2.29 -11.94
N ASP A 302 18.91 3.50 -12.22
CA ASP A 302 17.49 3.72 -12.52
C ASP A 302 17.02 2.93 -13.75
N ILE A 303 17.80 2.96 -14.84
CA ILE A 303 17.51 2.15 -16.04
C ILE A 303 17.52 0.66 -15.71
N GLY A 304 18.55 0.16 -15.01
CA GLY A 304 18.65 -1.23 -14.62
C GLY A 304 17.51 -1.69 -13.72
N ASN A 305 17.03 -0.83 -12.81
CA ASN A 305 15.86 -1.09 -11.98
C ASN A 305 14.60 -1.23 -12.83
N LYS A 306 14.37 -0.31 -13.78
CA LYS A 306 13.23 -0.38 -14.72
C LYS A 306 13.29 -1.61 -15.61
N GLU A 307 14.47 -1.96 -16.11
CA GLU A 307 14.67 -3.15 -16.95
C GLU A 307 14.37 -4.46 -16.21
N ARG A 308 14.77 -4.55 -14.93
CA ARG A 308 14.41 -5.68 -14.06
C ARG A 308 12.91 -5.75 -13.77
N TYR A 309 12.22 -4.62 -13.75
CA TYR A 309 10.78 -4.56 -13.49
C TYR A 309 9.92 -4.89 -14.73
N PHE A 310 10.39 -4.64 -15.96
CA PHE A 310 9.58 -4.87 -17.17
C PHE A 310 8.98 -6.29 -17.30
N PRO A 311 9.72 -7.40 -17.05
CA PRO A 311 9.13 -8.73 -17.10
C PRO A 311 8.01 -8.93 -16.08
N ILE A 312 8.16 -8.36 -14.87
CA ILE A 312 7.16 -8.44 -13.80
C ILE A 312 5.90 -7.67 -14.21
N ALA A 313 6.06 -6.45 -14.73
CA ALA A 313 4.94 -5.65 -15.23
C ALA A 313 4.22 -6.33 -16.39
N GLU A 314 4.94 -6.95 -17.33
CA GLU A 314 4.35 -7.68 -18.46
C GLU A 314 3.54 -8.90 -17.99
N ASP A 315 4.08 -9.67 -17.03
CA ASP A 315 3.40 -10.82 -16.42
C ASP A 315 2.15 -10.40 -15.65
N ASN A 316 2.24 -9.33 -14.85
CA ASN A 316 1.10 -8.80 -14.12
C ASN A 316 -0.02 -8.33 -15.06
N LEU A 317 0.30 -7.61 -16.13
CA LEU A 317 -0.69 -7.16 -17.12
C LEU A 317 -1.38 -8.35 -17.82
N LYS A 318 -0.66 -9.45 -18.09
CA LYS A 318 -1.26 -10.68 -18.62
C LYS A 318 -2.22 -11.32 -17.62
N LYS A 319 -1.81 -11.45 -16.36
CA LYS A 319 -2.64 -11.97 -15.27
C LYS A 319 -3.89 -11.11 -15.01
N ILE A 320 -3.76 -9.79 -15.11
CA ILE A 320 -4.90 -8.86 -15.04
C ILE A 320 -5.89 -9.19 -16.14
N LYS A 321 -5.43 -9.32 -17.39
CA LYS A 321 -6.32 -9.67 -18.51
C LYS A 321 -6.99 -11.02 -18.32
N GLU A 322 -6.27 -12.02 -17.83
CA GLU A 322 -6.83 -13.34 -17.52
C GLU A 322 -7.94 -13.24 -16.46
N ALA A 323 -7.67 -12.59 -15.34
CA ALA A 323 -8.62 -12.40 -14.25
C ALA A 323 -9.87 -11.61 -14.68
N LEU A 324 -9.70 -10.53 -15.45
CA LEU A 324 -10.81 -9.73 -15.98
C LEU A 324 -11.68 -10.54 -16.94
N ASN A 325 -11.08 -11.33 -17.85
CA ASN A 325 -11.85 -12.18 -18.78
C ASN A 325 -12.60 -13.31 -18.06
N GLU A 326 -11.97 -13.93 -17.06
CA GLU A 326 -12.62 -14.93 -16.21
C GLU A 326 -13.84 -14.32 -15.50
N ARG A 327 -13.67 -13.13 -14.90
CA ARG A 327 -14.73 -12.43 -14.20
C ARG A 327 -15.89 -12.02 -15.13
N LEU A 328 -15.58 -11.49 -16.31
CA LEU A 328 -16.59 -11.16 -17.33
C LEU A 328 -17.35 -12.39 -17.82
N THR A 329 -16.66 -13.53 -17.96
CA THR A 329 -17.28 -14.81 -18.31
C THR A 329 -18.22 -15.28 -17.20
N TYR A 330 -17.77 -15.20 -15.93
CA TYR A 330 -18.60 -15.49 -14.78
C TYR A 330 -19.87 -14.63 -14.75
N PHE A 331 -19.77 -13.33 -15.00
CA PHE A 331 -20.92 -12.40 -15.04
C PHE A 331 -21.97 -12.75 -16.11
N ALA A 332 -21.63 -13.53 -17.14
CA ALA A 332 -22.60 -14.01 -18.12
C ALA A 332 -23.46 -15.18 -17.61
N THR A 333 -23.03 -15.88 -16.55
CA THR A 333 -23.74 -17.03 -15.95
C THR A 333 -24.95 -16.59 -15.09
N PRO A 334 -25.92 -17.48 -14.80
CA PRO A 334 -27.01 -17.18 -13.87
C PRO A 334 -26.52 -16.77 -12.49
N GLU A 335 -25.48 -17.42 -11.97
CA GLU A 335 -24.87 -17.13 -10.67
C GLU A 335 -24.18 -15.75 -10.69
N GLY A 336 -23.44 -15.46 -11.75
CA GLY A 336 -22.79 -14.15 -11.93
C GLY A 336 -23.78 -13.01 -12.03
N LYS A 337 -24.94 -13.19 -12.67
CA LYS A 337 -25.99 -12.17 -12.71
C LYS A 337 -26.59 -11.90 -11.32
N LYS A 338 -26.76 -12.93 -10.48
CA LYS A 338 -27.17 -12.75 -9.08
C LYS A 338 -26.11 -11.99 -8.29
N PHE A 339 -24.84 -12.33 -8.50
CA PHE A 339 -23.73 -11.64 -7.86
C PHE A 339 -23.65 -10.17 -8.28
N LEU A 340 -23.84 -9.84 -9.57
CA LEU A 340 -23.94 -8.45 -10.05
C LEU A 340 -25.06 -7.67 -9.38
N ALA A 341 -26.25 -8.27 -9.25
CA ALA A 341 -27.36 -7.62 -8.56
C ALA A 341 -27.03 -7.33 -7.09
N LYS A 342 -26.32 -8.26 -6.43
CA LYS A 342 -25.89 -8.09 -5.04
C LYS A 342 -24.82 -7.01 -4.89
N LEU A 343 -23.86 -6.91 -5.81
CA LEU A 343 -22.89 -5.81 -5.83
C LEU A 343 -23.57 -4.45 -5.95
N ALA A 344 -24.54 -4.33 -6.86
CA ALA A 344 -25.29 -3.09 -7.03
C ALA A 344 -26.12 -2.73 -5.78
N GLU A 345 -26.70 -3.71 -5.10
CA GLU A 345 -27.41 -3.51 -3.83
C GLU A 345 -26.47 -3.02 -2.72
N GLU A 346 -25.35 -3.71 -2.51
CA GLU A 346 -24.38 -3.36 -1.46
C GLU A 346 -23.70 -2.00 -1.68
N SER A 347 -23.55 -1.59 -2.96
CA SER A 347 -23.00 -0.28 -3.33
C SER A 347 -23.76 0.91 -2.75
N GLU A 348 -25.03 0.70 -2.40
CA GLU A 348 -25.90 1.72 -1.82
C GLU A 348 -26.04 1.56 -0.29
N SER A 349 -25.28 0.65 0.32
CA SER A 349 -25.36 0.44 1.77
C SER A 349 -24.71 1.59 2.55
N GLU A 350 -25.26 1.83 3.74
CA GLU A 350 -24.78 2.89 4.65
C GLU A 350 -23.29 2.75 5.00
N TYR A 351 -22.79 1.51 5.01
CA TYR A 351 -21.38 1.22 5.27
C TYR A 351 -20.46 1.83 4.21
N PHE A 352 -20.73 1.60 2.92
CA PHE A 352 -19.90 2.15 1.84
C PHE A 352 -19.99 3.68 1.78
N GLN A 353 -21.18 4.24 1.96
CA GLN A 353 -21.37 5.69 2.01
C GLN A 353 -20.53 6.36 3.12
N LYS A 354 -20.59 5.82 4.34
CA LYS A 354 -19.77 6.30 5.46
C LYS A 354 -18.27 6.17 5.20
N LYS A 355 -17.86 5.14 4.47
CA LYS A 355 -16.46 4.94 4.11
C LYS A 355 -15.98 5.97 3.09
N ASP A 356 -16.78 6.25 2.07
CA ASP A 356 -16.49 7.27 1.07
C ASP A 356 -16.38 8.67 1.71
N GLU A 357 -17.25 8.98 2.68
CA GLU A 357 -17.14 10.19 3.50
C GLU A 357 -15.80 10.25 4.28
N ALA A 358 -15.40 9.14 4.90
CA ALA A 358 -14.16 9.08 5.66
C ALA A 358 -12.90 9.21 4.78
N ILE A 359 -12.93 8.68 3.56
CA ILE A 359 -11.88 8.87 2.56
C ILE A 359 -11.74 10.34 2.20
N MET A 360 -12.85 11.03 1.92
CA MET A 360 -12.85 12.45 1.58
C MET A 360 -12.35 13.33 2.73
N GLU A 361 -12.75 13.03 3.97
CA GLU A 361 -12.24 13.72 5.16
C GLU A 361 -10.71 13.55 5.29
N ARG A 362 -10.23 12.31 5.20
CA ARG A 362 -8.80 11.98 5.33
C ARG A 362 -7.96 12.59 4.21
N ARG A 363 -8.45 12.55 2.97
CA ARG A 363 -7.85 13.23 1.81
C ARG A 363 -7.68 14.72 2.08
N THR A 364 -8.75 15.39 2.49
CA THR A 364 -8.75 16.83 2.82
C THR A 364 -7.74 17.15 3.93
N ARG A 365 -7.62 16.30 4.95
CA ARG A 365 -6.64 16.46 6.03
C ARG A 365 -5.21 16.31 5.52
N LEU A 366 -4.95 15.31 4.68
CA LEU A 366 -3.61 15.06 4.10
C LEU A 366 -3.18 16.23 3.21
N GLU A 367 -4.08 16.72 2.35
CA GLU A 367 -3.87 17.94 1.56
C GLU A 367 -3.56 19.15 2.45
N GLY A 368 -4.27 19.30 3.57
CA GLY A 368 -4.02 20.36 4.55
C GLY A 368 -2.60 20.30 5.15
N LEU A 369 -2.12 19.10 5.51
CA LEU A 369 -0.80 18.89 6.10
C LEU A 369 0.36 19.12 5.12
N LEU A 370 0.11 18.90 3.83
CA LEU A 370 1.08 19.01 2.75
C LEU A 370 0.88 20.27 1.89
N ARG A 371 -0.06 21.14 2.26
CA ARG A 371 -0.33 22.39 1.54
C ARG A 371 0.93 23.23 1.35
N GLY A 372 1.17 23.64 0.10
CA GLY A 372 2.33 24.44 -0.29
C GLY A 372 3.64 23.67 -0.37
N LYS A 373 3.62 22.34 -0.18
CA LYS A 373 4.76 21.46 -0.40
C LYS A 373 4.59 20.70 -1.71
N THR A 374 5.71 20.23 -2.23
CA THR A 374 5.80 19.40 -3.43
C THR A 374 6.72 18.21 -3.17
N SER A 375 6.73 17.22 -4.05
CA SER A 375 7.73 16.14 -4.03
C SER A 375 9.16 16.68 -4.01
N GLU A 376 9.42 17.77 -4.75
CA GLU A 376 10.72 18.47 -4.78
C GLU A 376 11.09 19.12 -3.44
N SER A 377 10.11 19.42 -2.57
CA SER A 377 10.36 19.99 -1.23
C SER A 377 11.11 19.03 -0.29
N PHE A 378 11.16 17.74 -0.65
CA PHE A 378 11.80 16.68 0.14
C PHE A 378 12.92 15.97 -0.60
N LYS A 379 13.24 16.40 -1.83
CA LYS A 379 14.23 15.75 -2.68
C LYS A 379 15.63 16.00 -2.14
N THR A 380 16.41 14.93 -2.00
CA THR A 380 17.83 15.08 -1.71
C THR A 380 18.54 15.47 -3.00
N PRO A 381 19.41 16.49 -2.96
CA PRO A 381 20.20 16.84 -4.14
C PRO A 381 20.95 15.62 -4.69
N PRO A 382 21.09 15.49 -6.02
CA PRO A 382 21.94 14.46 -6.60
C PRO A 382 23.33 14.50 -5.98
N ALA A 383 23.96 13.34 -5.79
CA ALA A 383 25.33 13.28 -5.31
C ALA A 383 26.24 14.12 -6.23
N VAL A 384 27.24 14.78 -5.63
CA VAL A 384 28.17 15.65 -6.36
C VAL A 384 28.79 14.89 -7.53
N GLY A 385 28.73 15.48 -8.73
CA GLY A 385 29.27 14.89 -9.96
C GLY A 385 28.35 13.91 -10.68
N GLN A 386 27.12 13.66 -10.20
CA GLN A 386 26.11 12.86 -10.92
C GLN A 386 25.35 13.69 -11.95
N VAL A 387 25.12 13.11 -13.13
CA VAL A 387 24.28 13.64 -14.20
C VAL A 387 22.82 13.28 -13.92
N THR A 388 21.93 14.26 -13.98
CA THR A 388 20.47 14.04 -13.86
C THR A 388 19.83 13.69 -15.20
N TRP A 389 18.59 13.17 -15.19
CA TRP A 389 17.81 12.91 -16.40
C TRP A 389 17.65 14.16 -17.28
N GLU A 390 17.36 15.30 -16.66
CA GLU A 390 17.21 16.59 -17.35
C GLU A 390 18.54 17.05 -17.97
N GLN A 391 19.66 16.85 -17.29
CA GLN A 391 20.98 17.15 -17.82
C GLN A 391 21.32 16.22 -18.99
N LEU A 392 21.07 14.91 -18.89
CA LEU A 392 21.26 13.95 -19.97
C LEU A 392 20.41 14.31 -21.20
N GLN A 393 19.14 14.66 -21.02
CA GLN A 393 18.26 15.11 -22.10
C GLN A 393 18.79 16.38 -22.78
N LYS A 394 19.29 17.35 -22.00
CA LYS A 394 19.91 18.56 -22.55
C LYS A 394 21.20 18.27 -23.31
N LEU A 395 22.06 17.39 -22.78
CA LEU A 395 23.29 16.96 -23.45
C LEU A 395 22.97 16.29 -24.78
N TRP A 396 22.05 15.32 -24.78
CA TRP A 396 21.63 14.62 -25.99
C TRP A 396 20.92 15.54 -26.98
N GLY A 397 20.08 16.47 -26.51
CA GLY A 397 19.41 17.46 -27.35
C GLY A 397 20.37 18.42 -28.05
N LYS A 398 21.57 18.66 -27.49
CA LYS A 398 22.63 19.43 -28.15
C LYS A 398 23.37 18.58 -29.19
N GLU A 399 23.77 17.37 -28.82
CA GLU A 399 24.54 16.48 -29.71
C GLU A 399 23.72 16.07 -30.95
N SER A 400 22.46 15.68 -30.75
CA SER A 400 21.57 15.30 -31.85
C SER A 400 21.34 16.43 -32.86
N LYS A 401 21.28 17.70 -32.39
CA LYS A 401 21.21 18.87 -33.27
C LYS A 401 22.52 19.10 -34.02
N ALA A 402 23.67 18.95 -33.36
CA ALA A 402 24.97 19.09 -34.01
C ALA A 402 25.21 18.03 -35.10
N CYS A 403 24.78 16.78 -34.86
CA CYS A 403 24.82 15.73 -35.88
C CYS A 403 23.86 16.00 -37.05
N ALA A 404 22.67 16.58 -36.78
CA ALA A 404 21.68 16.87 -37.80
C ALA A 404 22.05 18.05 -38.72
N THR A 405 22.81 19.03 -38.21
CA THR A 405 23.23 20.20 -39.00
C THR A 405 24.55 20.02 -39.76
N GLY A 406 25.23 18.87 -39.58
CA GLY A 406 26.53 18.61 -40.22
C GLY A 406 27.64 19.55 -39.75
N VAL A 407 27.38 20.39 -38.73
CA VAL A 407 28.38 21.26 -38.12
C VAL A 407 29.19 20.42 -37.14
N LEU A 408 30.13 19.66 -37.69
CA LEU A 408 31.23 19.11 -36.91
C LEU A 408 32.21 20.25 -36.62
N PRO A 409 32.64 20.47 -35.36
CA PRO A 409 33.90 21.13 -35.11
C PRO A 409 35.08 20.29 -35.62
#